data_AF-A0A8C6F1R6-F1
#
_entry.id   AF-A0A8C6F1R6-F1
#
_cell.length_a   1.000
_cell.length_b   1.000
_cell.length_c   1.000
_cell.angle_alpha   90.00
_cell.angle_beta   90.00
_cell.angle_gamma   90.00
#
_symmetry.space_group_name_H-M   'P 1'
#
loop_
_entity.id
_entity.type
_entity.pdbx_description
1 polymer ?
#
loop_
_entity_poly.entity_id
_entity_poly.type
_entity_poly.pdbx_seq_one_letter_code
_entity_poly.pdbx_strand_id
1 'polypeptide(L)'
;MSDLGSEELEEEGEKYLGEYEGERNEAGERHGHGKARLPNGDTYEGKYEHGKRHGQGTYKFKSGARYIGEYVKNKKHGRGTFIYPDGSRYEGEWADDLRHGHGVYCYINNDSYTGEWFAHQRHGQGTYFYAETGSKYVGTWVNGQQKGMAELIHLNHRYQGKFLNKNPVGPGKYVFDIGCEQHGEYRLTDVERGEEDEEETLVTVIPKWKVTKITELALWTPPRPQEQPNADGPSQGEAPGAEGGAEPEEEVQPLTDDMSEGELDSVHPGEEEGDASREDGEEFPYDSLDQGNVSFEEEEARQPELLN
;
A
#
# COMPACT_ATOMS: atom_id res chain seq x y z
N MET A 1 73.38 -15.17 8.33
CA MET A 1 72.35 -15.41 9.35
C MET A 1 71.54 -14.12 9.38
N SER A 2 70.50 -14.04 8.54
CA SER A 2 69.07 -14.24 8.92
C SER A 2 68.65 -13.19 9.95
N ASP A 3 67.66 -12.33 9.71
CA ASP A 3 66.37 -12.62 9.09
C ASP A 3 65.73 -11.35 8.54
N LEU A 4 65.02 -11.49 7.43
CA LEU A 4 64.25 -10.46 6.76
C LEU A 4 62.98 -10.24 7.57
N GLY A 5 62.71 -8.99 7.95
CA GLY A 5 61.41 -8.60 8.52
C GLY A 5 60.34 -8.86 7.47
N SER A 6 59.61 -9.95 7.68
CA SER A 6 58.42 -10.32 6.92
C SER A 6 57.43 -9.17 6.95
N GLU A 7 57.27 -8.53 5.80
CA GLU A 7 56.12 -7.71 5.46
C GLU A 7 54.87 -8.56 5.70
N GLU A 8 54.11 -8.22 6.74
CA GLU A 8 52.72 -8.66 6.88
C GLU A 8 51.93 -8.03 5.73
N LEU A 9 51.93 -8.71 4.59
CA LEU A 9 50.91 -8.58 3.58
C LEU A 9 49.60 -8.98 4.25
N GLU A 10 48.86 -8.00 4.76
CA GLU A 10 47.42 -8.11 4.97
C GLU A 10 46.80 -8.39 3.59
N GLU A 11 46.76 -9.66 3.24
CA GLU A 11 45.97 -10.18 2.14
C GLU A 11 44.51 -9.86 2.51
N GLU A 12 44.01 -8.72 2.02
CA GLU A 12 42.61 -8.34 2.05
C GLU A 12 41.83 -9.49 1.39
N GLY A 13 41.45 -10.48 2.19
CA GLY A 13 40.73 -11.65 1.72
C GLY A 13 39.50 -11.15 0.99
N GLU A 14 39.53 -11.28 -0.35
CA GLU A 14 38.43 -10.87 -1.21
C GLU A 14 37.16 -11.52 -0.66
N LYS A 15 36.29 -10.70 -0.04
CA LYS A 15 35.07 -11.19 0.58
C LYS A 15 34.29 -11.94 -0.49
N TYR A 16 34.18 -13.27 -0.36
CA TYR A 16 33.52 -14.09 -1.37
C TYR A 16 32.07 -13.61 -1.54
N LEU A 17 31.79 -12.94 -2.67
CA LEU A 17 30.49 -12.34 -2.97
C LEU A 17 29.52 -13.35 -3.64
N GLY A 18 29.87 -14.63 -3.66
CA GLY A 18 29.12 -15.68 -4.34
C GLY A 18 29.43 -15.78 -5.84
N GLU A 19 28.74 -16.71 -6.51
CA GLU A 19 28.87 -16.95 -7.94
C GLU A 19 28.29 -15.76 -8.72
N TYR A 20 28.96 -15.36 -9.80
CA TYR A 20 28.52 -14.27 -10.66
C TYR A 20 28.76 -14.59 -12.14
N GLU A 21 27.70 -14.45 -12.93
CA GLU A 21 27.71 -14.54 -14.37
C GLU A 21 27.19 -13.22 -14.94
N GLY A 22 28.01 -12.49 -15.68
CA GLY A 22 27.63 -11.20 -16.25
C GLY A 22 28.81 -10.34 -16.65
N GLU A 23 28.50 -9.12 -17.08
CA GLU A 23 29.49 -8.12 -17.49
C GLU A 23 30.37 -7.68 -16.31
N ARG A 24 31.60 -7.26 -16.62
CA ARG A 24 32.57 -6.72 -15.67
C ARG A 24 33.25 -5.48 -16.25
N ASN A 25 33.66 -4.55 -15.40
CA ASN A 25 34.42 -3.37 -15.82
C ASN A 25 35.93 -3.68 -15.91
N GLU A 26 36.73 -2.68 -16.28
CA GLU A 26 38.20 -2.79 -16.39
C GLU A 26 38.90 -3.18 -15.08
N ALA A 27 38.30 -2.84 -13.94
CA ALA A 27 38.78 -3.22 -12.61
C ALA A 27 38.36 -4.65 -12.20
N GLY A 28 37.64 -5.38 -13.06
CA GLY A 28 37.14 -6.72 -12.76
C GLY A 28 35.89 -6.75 -11.87
N GLU A 29 35.34 -5.59 -11.49
CA GLU A 29 34.13 -5.48 -10.68
C GLU A 29 32.88 -5.84 -11.49
N ARG A 30 31.82 -6.32 -10.83
CA ARG A 30 30.51 -6.55 -11.44
C ARG A 30 29.99 -5.24 -12.05
N HIS A 31 29.59 -5.28 -13.32
CA HIS A 31 29.10 -4.12 -14.06
C HIS A 31 28.06 -4.56 -15.09
N GLY A 32 27.27 -3.65 -15.66
CA GLY A 32 26.32 -3.98 -16.71
C GLY A 32 25.21 -4.91 -16.20
N HIS A 33 24.73 -5.85 -17.02
CA HIS A 33 23.75 -6.84 -16.57
C HIS A 33 24.44 -8.11 -16.07
N GLY A 34 23.91 -8.71 -14.99
CA GLY A 34 24.44 -9.96 -14.48
C GLY A 34 23.52 -10.67 -13.49
N LYS A 35 23.84 -11.94 -13.26
CA LYS A 35 23.17 -12.83 -12.33
C LYS A 35 24.16 -13.27 -11.26
N ALA A 36 23.79 -13.14 -10.00
CA ALA A 36 24.56 -13.58 -8.86
C ALA A 36 23.79 -14.59 -8.02
N ARG A 37 24.49 -15.62 -7.56
CA ARG A 37 24.07 -16.48 -6.45
C ARG A 37 24.90 -16.11 -5.23
N LEU A 38 24.25 -15.57 -4.21
CA LEU A 38 24.91 -15.09 -3.00
C LEU A 38 25.23 -16.26 -2.06
N PRO A 39 26.23 -16.12 -1.16
CA PRO A 39 26.61 -17.19 -0.23
C PRO A 39 25.46 -17.66 0.67
N ASN A 40 24.50 -16.78 0.98
CA ASN A 40 23.31 -17.10 1.78
C ASN A 40 22.22 -17.88 0.99
N GLY A 41 22.45 -18.16 -0.30
CA GLY A 41 21.50 -18.83 -1.18
C GLY A 41 20.52 -17.90 -1.91
N ASP A 42 20.53 -16.61 -1.61
CA ASP A 42 19.74 -15.62 -2.35
C ASP A 42 20.26 -15.48 -3.78
N THR A 43 19.39 -15.01 -4.68
CA THR A 43 19.77 -14.72 -6.06
C THR A 43 19.41 -13.30 -6.44
N TYR A 44 20.30 -12.66 -7.20
CA TYR A 44 20.03 -11.37 -7.82
C TYR A 44 20.26 -11.46 -9.31
N GLU A 45 19.36 -10.88 -10.09
CA GLU A 45 19.48 -10.74 -11.53
C GLU A 45 19.12 -9.30 -11.91
N GLY A 46 20.05 -8.57 -12.50
CA GLY A 46 19.82 -7.17 -12.84
C GLY A 46 21.10 -6.40 -13.09
N LYS A 47 20.98 -5.08 -12.98
CA LYS A 47 22.06 -4.15 -13.29
C LYS A 47 23.04 -3.96 -12.13
N TYR A 48 24.31 -3.89 -12.47
CA TYR A 48 25.42 -3.61 -11.59
C TYR A 48 26.20 -2.38 -12.06
N GLU A 49 26.71 -1.62 -11.10
CA GLU A 49 27.63 -0.50 -11.30
C GLU A 49 28.65 -0.49 -10.16
N HIS A 50 29.94 -0.45 -10.50
CA HIS A 50 31.06 -0.48 -9.54
C HIS A 50 30.93 -1.57 -8.47
N GLY A 51 30.64 -2.80 -8.89
CA GLY A 51 30.49 -3.95 -8.00
C GLY A 51 29.18 -3.99 -7.19
N LYS A 52 28.31 -2.97 -7.30
CA LYS A 52 27.07 -2.84 -6.52
C LYS A 52 25.85 -2.95 -7.41
N ARG A 53 24.75 -3.48 -6.89
CA ARG A 53 23.44 -3.45 -7.56
C ARG A 53 23.03 -2.00 -7.78
N HIS A 54 22.76 -1.64 -9.03
CA HIS A 54 22.39 -0.29 -9.42
C HIS A 54 21.50 -0.32 -10.67
N GLY A 55 20.32 0.28 -10.59
CA GLY A 55 19.30 0.25 -11.63
C GLY A 55 18.30 -0.89 -11.41
N GLN A 56 17.61 -1.29 -12.47
CA GLN A 56 16.57 -2.32 -12.41
C GLN A 56 17.16 -3.70 -12.09
N GLY A 57 16.50 -4.44 -11.19
CA GLY A 57 16.85 -5.82 -10.90
C GLY A 57 15.80 -6.56 -10.09
N THR A 58 15.93 -7.88 -10.08
CA THR A 58 15.12 -8.81 -9.29
C THR A 58 16.01 -9.48 -8.25
N TYR A 59 15.63 -9.39 -6.99
CA TYR A 59 16.26 -10.12 -5.89
C TYR A 59 15.27 -11.15 -5.35
N LYS A 60 15.67 -12.42 -5.33
CA LYS A 60 14.88 -13.52 -4.77
C LYS A 60 15.59 -14.00 -3.52
N PHE A 61 14.89 -13.91 -2.40
CA PHE A 61 15.37 -14.38 -1.12
C PHE A 61 15.15 -15.89 -1.02
N LYS A 62 16.08 -16.60 -0.36
CA LYS A 62 15.92 -18.03 -0.03
C LYS A 62 14.65 -18.28 0.81
N SER A 63 14.21 -17.28 1.58
CA SER A 63 12.97 -17.31 2.36
C SER A 63 11.68 -17.33 1.51
N GLY A 64 11.78 -17.13 0.19
CA GLY A 64 10.63 -17.07 -0.73
C GLY A 64 10.15 -15.64 -1.03
N ALA A 65 10.63 -14.63 -0.28
CA ALA A 65 10.37 -13.24 -0.61
C ALA A 65 11.03 -12.86 -1.95
N ARG A 66 10.52 -11.84 -2.63
CA ARG A 66 11.20 -11.24 -3.78
C ARG A 66 11.00 -9.73 -3.85
N TYR A 67 12.01 -9.03 -4.32
CA TYR A 67 11.92 -7.63 -4.71
C TYR A 67 12.20 -7.49 -6.21
N ILE A 68 11.38 -6.71 -6.90
CA ILE A 68 11.54 -6.36 -8.31
C ILE A 68 11.48 -4.84 -8.40
N GLY A 69 12.57 -4.18 -8.78
CA GLY A 69 12.58 -2.73 -8.86
C GLY A 69 13.97 -2.13 -8.97
N GLU A 70 14.06 -0.85 -8.66
CA GLU A 70 15.29 -0.09 -8.77
C GLU A 70 16.20 -0.26 -7.55
N TYR A 71 17.50 -0.26 -7.81
CA TYR A 71 18.55 -0.28 -6.81
C TYR A 71 19.46 0.93 -6.98
N VAL A 72 19.97 1.47 -5.87
CA VAL A 72 21.07 2.43 -5.85
C VAL A 72 22.08 1.96 -4.83
N LYS A 73 23.30 1.66 -5.28
CA LYS A 73 24.42 1.24 -4.40
C LYS A 73 24.02 0.13 -3.41
N ASN A 74 23.48 -0.97 -3.93
CA ASN A 74 22.97 -2.13 -3.17
C ASN A 74 21.67 -1.95 -2.39
N LYS A 75 21.08 -0.76 -2.34
CA LYS A 75 19.81 -0.53 -1.62
C LYS A 75 18.64 -0.42 -2.58
N LYS A 76 17.47 -0.94 -2.19
CA LYS A 76 16.20 -0.71 -2.89
C LYS A 76 15.91 0.80 -2.91
N HIS A 77 15.56 1.32 -4.07
CA HIS A 77 15.33 2.74 -4.29
C HIS A 77 14.28 2.92 -5.40
N GLY A 78 13.80 4.14 -5.64
CA GLY A 78 12.90 4.42 -6.77
C GLY A 78 11.61 3.62 -6.70
N ARG A 79 11.13 3.11 -7.84
CA ARG A 79 9.93 2.26 -7.87
C ARG A 79 10.28 0.78 -7.73
N GLY A 80 9.47 0.05 -6.96
CA GLY A 80 9.61 -1.39 -6.88
C GLY A 80 8.44 -2.10 -6.20
N THR A 81 8.34 -3.39 -6.48
CA THR A 81 7.39 -4.32 -5.89
C THR A 81 8.12 -5.29 -4.99
N PHE A 82 7.70 -5.39 -3.74
CA PHE A 82 8.14 -6.41 -2.81
C PHE A 82 6.99 -7.38 -2.55
N ILE A 83 7.24 -8.66 -2.76
CA ILE A 83 6.30 -9.75 -2.49
C ILE A 83 6.86 -10.53 -1.32
N TYR A 84 6.10 -10.61 -0.24
CA TYR A 84 6.47 -11.28 0.99
C TYR A 84 6.15 -12.78 0.92
N PRO A 85 6.79 -13.62 1.76
CA PRO A 85 6.55 -15.07 1.77
C PRO A 85 5.10 -15.44 2.12
N ASP A 86 4.43 -14.61 2.91
CA ASP A 86 3.01 -14.78 3.28
C ASP A 86 2.03 -14.44 2.13
N GLY A 87 2.53 -13.94 1.00
CA GLY A 87 1.73 -13.54 -0.15
C GLY A 87 1.24 -12.09 -0.11
N SER A 88 1.47 -11.36 0.98
CA SER A 88 1.29 -9.91 1.00
C SER A 88 2.26 -9.24 0.02
N ARG A 89 1.93 -8.03 -0.43
CA ARG A 89 2.78 -7.29 -1.36
C ARG A 89 2.75 -5.79 -1.11
N TYR A 90 3.88 -5.14 -1.35
CA TYR A 90 3.98 -3.69 -1.47
C TYR A 90 4.41 -3.32 -2.89
N GLU A 91 3.74 -2.36 -3.49
CA GLU A 91 4.11 -1.74 -4.75
C GLU A 91 4.14 -0.23 -4.57
N GLY A 92 5.30 0.39 -4.76
CA GLY A 92 5.41 1.83 -4.56
C GLY A 92 6.83 2.34 -4.62
N GLU A 93 7.02 3.51 -4.03
CA GLU A 93 8.30 4.16 -3.91
C GLU A 93 9.14 3.59 -2.75
N TRP A 94 10.45 3.62 -2.94
CA TRP A 94 11.48 3.14 -2.02
C TRP A 94 12.60 4.17 -1.91
N ALA A 95 13.14 4.33 -0.70
CA ALA A 95 14.31 5.13 -0.43
C ALA A 95 15.17 4.43 0.63
N ASP A 96 16.43 4.15 0.29
CA ASP A 96 17.42 3.55 1.20
C ASP A 96 16.93 2.27 1.87
N ASP A 97 16.41 1.32 1.09
CA ASP A 97 15.77 0.07 1.55
C ASP A 97 14.43 0.22 2.29
N LEU A 98 13.95 1.46 2.50
CA LEU A 98 12.69 1.74 3.17
C LEU A 98 11.55 2.04 2.20
N ARG A 99 10.34 1.58 2.51
CA ARG A 99 9.13 2.07 1.83
C ARG A 99 8.99 3.57 2.11
N HIS A 100 8.78 4.35 1.06
CA HIS A 100 8.73 5.81 1.11
C HIS A 100 7.77 6.33 0.04
N GLY A 101 7.41 7.61 0.07
CA GLY A 101 6.63 8.23 -1.01
C GLY A 101 5.22 7.63 -1.11
N HIS A 102 4.73 7.38 -2.31
CA HIS A 102 3.41 6.76 -2.49
C HIS A 102 3.52 5.26 -2.78
N GLY A 103 2.59 4.48 -2.22
CA GLY A 103 2.55 3.05 -2.43
C GLY A 103 1.23 2.40 -2.05
N VAL A 104 1.04 1.19 -2.60
CA VAL A 104 -0.07 0.29 -2.33
C VAL A 104 0.48 -0.93 -1.60
N TYR A 105 -0.08 -1.23 -0.43
CA TYR A 105 0.17 -2.46 0.29
C TYR A 105 -1.10 -3.32 0.24
N CYS A 106 -0.96 -4.57 -0.17
CA CYS A 106 -2.04 -5.56 -0.12
C CYS A 106 -1.68 -6.63 0.89
N TYR A 107 -2.55 -6.77 1.88
CA TYR A 107 -2.40 -7.71 2.98
C TYR A 107 -2.90 -9.10 2.59
N ILE A 108 -2.50 -10.13 3.34
CA ILE A 108 -2.93 -11.52 3.11
C ILE A 108 -4.45 -11.70 3.31
N ASN A 109 -5.06 -10.90 4.19
CA ASN A 109 -6.51 -10.88 4.41
C ASN A 109 -7.28 -10.14 3.29
N ASN A 110 -6.59 -9.75 2.21
CA ASN A 110 -7.08 -8.95 1.09
C ASN A 110 -7.39 -7.48 1.41
N ASP A 111 -7.15 -7.03 2.65
CA ASP A 111 -7.17 -5.60 2.94
C ASP A 111 -6.11 -4.90 2.09
N SER A 112 -6.30 -3.60 1.87
CA SER A 112 -5.27 -2.80 1.21
C SER A 112 -5.15 -1.41 1.79
N TYR A 113 -3.93 -0.89 1.75
CA TYR A 113 -3.63 0.49 2.03
C TYR A 113 -3.03 1.14 0.78
N THR A 114 -3.58 2.29 0.38
CA THR A 114 -3.07 3.13 -0.70
C THR A 114 -2.85 4.53 -0.16
N GLY A 115 -1.61 5.00 -0.15
CA GLY A 115 -1.31 6.31 0.41
C GLY A 115 0.17 6.62 0.51
N GLU A 116 0.48 7.58 1.37
CA GLU A 116 1.83 8.04 1.66
C GLU A 116 2.55 7.12 2.68
N TRP A 117 3.85 6.96 2.49
CA TRP A 117 4.74 6.14 3.29
C TRP A 117 5.97 6.95 3.68
N PHE A 118 6.40 6.79 4.93
CA PHE A 118 7.63 7.38 5.42
C PHE A 118 8.35 6.36 6.32
N ALA A 119 9.56 5.96 5.91
CA ALA A 119 10.40 5.03 6.65
C ALA A 119 9.66 3.76 7.09
N HIS A 120 9.10 3.01 6.12
CA HIS A 120 8.29 1.80 6.32
C HIS A 120 6.90 1.99 6.94
N GLN A 121 6.56 3.17 7.46
CA GLN A 121 5.30 3.42 8.14
C GLN A 121 4.31 4.15 7.22
N ARG A 122 3.02 3.84 7.35
CA ARG A 122 1.96 4.64 6.76
C ARG A 122 2.01 6.04 7.36
N HIS A 123 2.02 7.06 6.51
CA HIS A 123 2.13 8.45 6.91
C HIS A 123 1.26 9.31 5.99
N GLY A 124 0.99 10.56 6.33
CA GLY A 124 0.28 11.48 5.43
C GLY A 124 -1.16 11.04 5.10
N GLN A 125 -1.63 11.33 3.90
CA GLN A 125 -2.96 10.92 3.41
C GLN A 125 -2.94 9.47 2.93
N GLY A 126 -3.99 8.73 3.26
CA GLY A 126 -4.14 7.36 2.76
C GLY A 126 -5.55 6.80 2.89
N THR A 127 -5.84 5.84 2.03
CA THR A 127 -7.07 5.06 2.02
C THR A 127 -6.76 3.63 2.48
N TYR A 128 -7.47 3.16 3.50
CA TYR A 128 -7.45 1.76 3.91
C TYR A 128 -8.78 1.11 3.51
N PHE A 129 -8.72 0.02 2.75
CA PHE A 129 -9.86 -0.79 2.34
C PHE A 129 -9.90 -2.07 3.16
N TYR A 130 -11.05 -2.30 3.80
CA TYR A 130 -11.35 -3.50 4.56
C TYR A 130 -12.07 -4.49 3.64
N ALA A 131 -11.41 -5.58 3.26
CA ALA A 131 -11.96 -6.53 2.30
C ALA A 131 -13.20 -7.26 2.83
N GLU A 132 -13.20 -7.61 4.11
CA GLU A 132 -14.31 -8.33 4.75
C GLU A 132 -15.62 -7.54 4.71
N THR A 133 -15.56 -6.24 4.99
CA THR A 133 -16.76 -5.38 5.08
C THR A 133 -17.02 -4.56 3.83
N GLY A 134 -16.05 -4.47 2.92
CA GLY A 134 -16.05 -3.53 1.80
C GLY A 134 -15.90 -2.06 2.21
N SER A 135 -15.63 -1.77 3.49
CA SER A 135 -15.51 -0.41 4.01
C SER A 135 -14.19 0.25 3.59
N LYS A 136 -14.17 1.58 3.56
CA LYS A 136 -12.97 2.38 3.27
C LYS A 136 -12.79 3.46 4.31
N TYR A 137 -11.63 3.50 4.94
CA TYR A 137 -11.18 4.65 5.73
C TYR A 137 -10.35 5.56 4.82
N VAL A 138 -10.66 6.84 4.76
CA VAL A 138 -9.93 7.86 4.00
C VAL A 138 -9.55 8.98 4.96
N GLY A 139 -8.25 9.15 5.23
CA GLY A 139 -7.82 10.18 6.16
C GLY A 139 -6.32 10.25 6.38
N THR A 140 -5.95 10.94 7.44
CA THR A 140 -4.54 11.17 7.79
C THR A 140 -3.99 10.03 8.66
N TRP A 141 -2.75 9.66 8.40
CA TRP A 141 -1.95 8.66 9.08
C TRP A 141 -0.69 9.29 9.64
N VAL A 142 -0.35 8.96 10.88
CA VAL A 142 0.91 9.37 11.51
C VAL A 142 1.50 8.14 12.17
N ASN A 143 2.68 7.73 11.72
CA ASN A 143 3.41 6.59 12.26
C ASN A 143 2.55 5.31 12.34
N GLY A 144 1.85 5.00 11.24
CA GLY A 144 0.98 3.83 11.18
C GLY A 144 -0.40 3.98 11.82
N GLN A 145 -0.66 5.08 12.56
CA GLN A 145 -1.91 5.32 13.28
C GLN A 145 -2.84 6.30 12.57
N GLN A 146 -4.14 6.02 12.59
CA GLN A 146 -5.19 6.91 12.08
C GLN A 146 -5.36 8.12 13.00
N LYS A 147 -5.27 9.33 12.45
CA LYS A 147 -5.32 10.57 13.22
C LYS A 147 -6.08 11.67 12.49
N GLY A 148 -6.85 12.45 13.25
CA GLY A 148 -7.47 13.68 12.74
C GLY A 148 -8.80 13.43 12.05
N MET A 149 -9.18 14.34 11.15
CA MET A 149 -10.44 14.24 10.41
C MET A 149 -10.30 13.19 9.31
N ALA A 150 -11.30 12.33 9.20
CA ALA A 150 -11.34 11.27 8.20
C ALA A 150 -12.77 10.93 7.80
N GLU A 151 -12.89 10.20 6.71
CA GLU A 151 -14.13 9.59 6.25
C GLU A 151 -14.07 8.07 6.41
N LEU A 152 -15.12 7.49 6.97
CA LEU A 152 -15.34 6.05 6.94
C LEU A 152 -16.55 5.77 6.05
N ILE A 153 -16.29 5.20 4.88
CA ILE A 153 -17.28 4.91 3.85
C ILE A 153 -17.66 3.43 3.97
N HIS A 154 -18.95 3.15 4.08
CA HIS A 154 -19.48 1.80 4.06
C HIS A 154 -20.77 1.77 3.26
N LEU A 155 -20.81 0.97 2.20
CA LEU A 155 -21.94 0.88 1.26
C LEU A 155 -22.39 2.27 0.77
N ASN A 156 -23.61 2.68 1.13
CA ASN A 156 -24.30 3.89 0.69
C ASN A 156 -24.26 5.05 1.70
N HIS A 157 -23.38 4.96 2.70
CA HIS A 157 -23.20 6.02 3.68
C HIS A 157 -21.73 6.22 4.02
N ARG A 158 -21.40 7.43 4.47
CA ARG A 158 -20.08 7.76 5.01
C ARG A 158 -20.20 8.53 6.30
N TYR A 159 -19.41 8.14 7.28
CA TYR A 159 -19.19 8.93 8.48
C TYR A 159 -18.04 9.91 8.22
N GLN A 160 -18.23 11.17 8.59
CA GLN A 160 -17.21 12.21 8.58
C GLN A 160 -17.01 12.71 10.00
N GLY A 161 -15.79 12.58 10.52
CA GLY A 161 -15.47 13.03 11.86
C GLY A 161 -14.03 12.78 12.25
N LYS A 162 -13.71 12.99 13.53
CA LYS A 162 -12.37 12.81 14.05
C LYS A 162 -12.14 11.35 14.46
N PHE A 163 -10.95 10.84 14.18
CA PHE A 163 -10.47 9.53 14.61
C PHE A 163 -9.25 9.67 15.52
N LEU A 164 -9.19 8.80 16.53
CA LEU A 164 -8.07 8.62 17.44
C LEU A 164 -7.90 7.13 17.72
N ASN A 165 -6.73 6.56 17.43
CA ASN A 165 -6.42 5.14 17.63
C ASN A 165 -7.50 4.20 17.06
N LYS A 166 -7.86 4.41 15.79
CA LYS A 166 -8.92 3.67 15.06
C LYS A 166 -10.36 3.92 15.53
N ASN A 167 -10.56 4.63 16.64
CA ASN A 167 -11.88 4.92 17.19
C ASN A 167 -12.38 6.29 16.72
N PRO A 168 -13.62 6.40 16.20
CA PRO A 168 -14.24 7.68 15.95
C PRO A 168 -14.54 8.38 17.29
N VAL A 169 -14.28 9.69 17.36
CA VAL A 169 -14.40 10.49 18.59
C VAL A 169 -15.00 11.87 18.32
N GLY A 170 -15.77 12.37 19.28
CA GLY A 170 -16.28 13.73 19.25
C GLY A 170 -17.33 13.96 18.15
N PRO A 171 -17.55 15.22 17.74
CA PRO A 171 -18.59 15.57 16.78
C PRO A 171 -18.28 15.01 15.39
N GLY A 172 -19.34 14.57 14.71
CA GLY A 172 -19.28 14.11 13.33
C GLY A 172 -20.65 14.08 12.68
N LYS A 173 -20.70 13.57 11.45
CA LYS A 173 -21.96 13.36 10.74
C LYS A 173 -21.92 12.13 9.85
N TYR A 174 -23.04 11.44 9.73
CA TYR A 174 -23.30 10.48 8.67
C TYR A 174 -23.94 11.19 7.49
N VAL A 175 -23.40 10.96 6.30
CA VAL A 175 -23.94 11.42 5.03
C VAL A 175 -24.42 10.19 4.26
N PHE A 176 -25.69 10.18 3.90
CA PHE A 176 -26.31 9.11 3.11
C PHE A 176 -26.46 9.55 1.66
N ASP A 177 -26.37 8.63 0.71
CA ASP A 177 -26.45 8.96 -0.71
C ASP A 177 -27.80 9.59 -1.13
N ILE A 178 -28.85 9.40 -0.33
CA ILE A 178 -30.15 10.05 -0.49
C ILE A 178 -30.14 11.55 -0.13
N GLY A 179 -29.00 12.12 0.27
CA GLY A 179 -28.84 13.53 0.62
C GLY A 179 -29.22 13.88 2.06
N CYS A 180 -29.61 12.89 2.88
CA CYS A 180 -29.82 13.08 4.31
C CYS A 180 -28.49 13.15 5.06
N GLU A 181 -28.43 14.00 6.09
CA GLU A 181 -27.32 14.02 7.04
C GLU A 181 -27.82 13.76 8.46
N GLN A 182 -27.16 12.86 9.19
CA GLN A 182 -27.36 12.68 10.62
C GLN A 182 -26.14 13.23 11.37
N HIS A 183 -26.35 14.27 12.14
CA HIS A 183 -25.35 14.91 12.99
C HIS A 183 -25.38 14.29 14.39
N GLY A 184 -24.22 14.17 15.00
CA GLY A 184 -24.07 13.56 16.31
C GLY A 184 -22.65 13.65 16.82
N GLU A 185 -22.38 12.91 17.88
CA GLU A 185 -21.03 12.77 18.44
C GLU A 185 -20.76 11.35 18.91
N TYR A 186 -19.52 10.89 18.71
CA TYR A 186 -19.02 9.68 19.34
C TYR A 186 -18.48 9.99 20.73
N ARG A 187 -18.97 9.25 21.72
CA ARG A 187 -18.43 9.24 23.08
C ARG A 187 -17.78 7.90 23.32
N LEU A 188 -16.51 7.92 23.72
CA LEU A 188 -15.81 6.72 24.19
C LEU A 188 -16.41 6.35 25.55
N THR A 189 -16.90 5.12 25.69
CA THR A 189 -17.38 4.60 26.98
C THR A 189 -16.60 3.34 27.32
N ASP A 190 -16.12 3.25 28.56
CA ASP A 190 -15.45 2.07 29.10
C ASP A 190 -16.51 1.02 29.46
N VAL A 191 -16.55 -0.10 28.74
CA VAL A 191 -17.41 -1.28 28.99
C VAL A 191 -16.68 -2.46 28.32
N GLU A 192 -16.07 -3.45 28.97
CA GLU A 192 -16.50 -4.33 30.08
C GLU A 192 -15.27 -4.81 30.88
N ARG A 193 -15.43 -5.02 32.19
CA ARG A 193 -14.48 -5.77 33.03
C ARG A 193 -14.72 -7.25 32.75
N GLY A 194 -13.81 -7.92 32.04
CA GLY A 194 -13.78 -9.38 32.04
C GLY A 194 -13.40 -9.84 33.45
N GLU A 195 -14.31 -10.52 34.15
CA GLU A 195 -13.91 -11.36 35.27
C GLU A 195 -13.31 -12.62 34.67
N GLU A 196 -11.99 -12.67 34.53
CA GLU A 196 -11.22 -13.92 34.53
C GLU A 196 -9.73 -13.60 34.70
N ASP A 197 -9.24 -13.96 35.88
CA ASP A 197 -7.87 -14.29 36.30
C ASP A 197 -6.70 -13.32 36.02
N GLU A 198 -6.24 -12.71 37.13
CA GLU A 198 -4.94 -12.10 37.52
C GLU A 198 -3.80 -11.74 36.53
N GLU A 199 -3.96 -11.75 35.21
CA GLU A 199 -3.00 -11.19 34.25
C GLU A 199 -3.69 -10.18 33.32
N GLU A 200 -3.41 -8.89 33.56
CA GLU A 200 -3.72 -7.72 32.73
C GLU A 200 -5.14 -7.59 32.13
N THR A 201 -6.00 -6.87 32.85
CA THR A 201 -7.33 -6.46 32.36
C THR A 201 -7.24 -5.50 31.16
N LEU A 202 -7.41 -6.01 29.94
CA LEU A 202 -7.54 -5.21 28.72
C LEU A 202 -8.87 -4.44 28.70
N VAL A 203 -8.83 -3.12 28.92
CA VAL A 203 -10.00 -2.24 28.82
C VAL A 203 -10.33 -2.01 27.33
N THR A 204 -11.38 -2.66 26.83
CA THR A 204 -11.88 -2.40 25.47
C THR A 204 -12.75 -1.14 25.47
N VAL A 205 -12.35 -0.13 24.71
CA VAL A 205 -13.11 1.13 24.57
C VAL A 205 -14.11 0.97 23.43
N ILE A 206 -15.42 1.09 23.73
CA ILE A 206 -16.48 0.97 22.73
C ILE A 206 -17.01 2.37 22.37
N PRO A 207 -16.82 2.85 21.13
CA PRO A 207 -17.38 4.14 20.69
C PRO A 207 -18.90 4.06 20.59
N LYS A 208 -19.62 4.94 21.29
CA LYS A 208 -21.08 5.05 21.19
C LYS A 208 -21.49 6.32 20.48
N TRP A 209 -22.26 6.17 19.41
CA TRP A 209 -22.84 7.28 18.66
C TRP A 209 -24.05 7.87 19.38
N LYS A 210 -24.06 9.19 19.55
CA LYS A 210 -25.18 9.97 20.10
C LYS A 210 -25.68 10.96 19.05
N VAL A 211 -26.88 10.72 18.54
CA VAL A 211 -27.54 11.60 17.58
C VAL A 211 -27.87 12.95 18.23
N THR A 212 -27.63 14.05 17.51
CA THR A 212 -27.96 15.41 17.94
C THR A 212 -28.98 16.08 17.01
N LYS A 213 -28.88 15.89 15.69
CA LYS A 213 -29.76 16.50 14.70
C LYS A 213 -29.83 15.64 13.43
N ILE A 214 -30.98 15.62 12.77
CA ILE A 214 -31.13 15.06 11.42
C ILE A 214 -31.50 16.21 10.48
N THR A 215 -30.80 16.33 9.36
CA THR A 215 -31.17 17.25 8.28
C THR A 215 -32.17 16.52 7.38
N GLU A 216 -33.40 17.04 7.28
CA GLU A 216 -34.43 16.50 6.40
C GLU A 216 -34.07 16.71 4.91
N LEU A 217 -34.53 15.79 4.06
CA LEU A 217 -34.33 15.81 2.61
C LEU A 217 -34.64 17.20 2.05
N ALA A 218 -33.64 17.87 1.49
CA ALA A 218 -33.90 18.99 0.59
C ALA A 218 -34.55 18.40 -0.66
N LEU A 219 -35.90 18.37 -0.70
CA LEU A 219 -36.65 18.12 -1.92
C LEU A 219 -36.17 19.15 -2.95
N TRP A 220 -35.37 18.70 -3.90
CA TRP A 220 -34.93 19.52 -5.02
C TRP A 220 -36.16 20.19 -5.63
N THR A 221 -36.24 21.51 -5.47
CA THR A 221 -37.30 22.32 -6.07
C THR A 221 -36.70 22.87 -7.35
N PRO A 222 -37.19 22.45 -8.54
CA PRO A 222 -36.75 23.09 -9.77
C PRO A 222 -36.99 24.60 -9.67
N PRO A 223 -36.06 25.45 -10.12
CA PRO A 223 -36.32 26.88 -10.17
C PRO A 223 -37.58 27.09 -11.02
N ARG A 224 -38.58 27.78 -10.44
CA ARG A 224 -39.76 28.22 -11.19
C ARG A 224 -39.27 28.99 -12.41
N PRO A 225 -39.79 28.71 -13.62
CA PRO A 225 -39.52 29.57 -14.77
C PRO A 225 -39.82 31.01 -14.35
N GLN A 226 -38.83 31.89 -14.43
CA GLN A 226 -39.04 33.32 -14.22
C GLN A 226 -40.08 33.77 -15.26
N GLU A 227 -41.25 34.18 -14.80
CA GLU A 227 -42.18 34.94 -15.64
C GLU A 227 -41.44 36.19 -16.11
N GLN A 228 -41.08 36.21 -17.39
CA GLN A 228 -40.54 37.38 -18.04
C GLN A 228 -41.60 38.50 -17.95
N PRO A 229 -41.22 39.73 -17.57
CA PRO A 229 -42.16 40.84 -17.62
C PRO A 229 -42.47 41.14 -19.09
N ASN A 230 -43.76 41.07 -19.44
CA ASN A 230 -44.28 41.50 -20.74
C ASN A 230 -43.86 42.95 -21.00
N ALA A 231 -43.12 43.17 -22.09
CA ALA A 231 -42.93 44.47 -22.69
C ALA A 231 -43.75 44.53 -23.98
N ASP A 232 -44.72 45.44 -23.98
CA ASP A 232 -45.50 45.84 -25.15
C ASP A 232 -44.61 46.37 -26.29
N GLY A 233 -44.92 45.98 -27.52
CA GLY A 233 -44.81 46.88 -28.68
C GLY A 233 -44.12 46.33 -29.93
N PRO A 234 -44.53 46.76 -31.15
CA PRO A 234 -44.68 45.87 -32.30
C PRO A 234 -43.77 46.21 -33.50
N SER A 235 -43.48 45.25 -34.38
CA SER A 235 -43.25 45.54 -35.80
C SER A 235 -43.30 44.30 -36.69
N GLN A 236 -43.89 44.51 -37.86
CA GLN A 236 -44.16 43.61 -38.97
C GLN A 236 -42.89 43.26 -39.80
N GLY A 237 -43.04 42.25 -40.68
CA GLY A 237 -42.24 42.09 -41.91
C GLY A 237 -41.45 40.77 -41.93
N GLU A 238 -41.94 39.70 -42.55
CA GLU A 238 -41.77 39.33 -43.98
C GLU A 238 -41.02 37.98 -44.06
N ALA A 239 -41.66 36.98 -44.68
CA ALA A 239 -41.05 35.76 -45.23
C ALA A 239 -40.54 36.07 -46.66
N PRO A 240 -39.70 35.25 -47.38
CA PRO A 240 -39.85 33.79 -47.55
C PRO A 240 -38.55 32.96 -47.84
N GLY A 241 -38.71 31.62 -48.01
CA GLY A 241 -37.76 30.71 -48.70
C GLY A 241 -37.64 29.31 -48.04
N ALA A 242 -38.44 28.31 -48.44
CA ALA A 242 -38.12 27.18 -49.34
C ALA A 242 -36.99 26.23 -48.83
N GLU A 243 -37.32 25.07 -48.24
CA GLU A 243 -37.29 23.70 -48.86
C GLU A 243 -35.92 23.30 -49.45
N GLY A 244 -35.27 22.17 -49.16
CA GLY A 244 -35.53 20.95 -48.38
C GLY A 244 -34.34 19.98 -48.60
N GLY A 245 -34.14 19.00 -47.71
CA GLY A 245 -33.16 17.90 -47.85
C GLY A 245 -33.19 17.05 -46.58
N ALA A 246 -33.85 15.89 -46.55
CA ALA A 246 -33.50 14.58 -47.14
C ALA A 246 -32.45 13.82 -46.32
N GLU A 247 -32.92 12.82 -45.57
CA GLU A 247 -32.13 11.74 -44.96
C GLU A 247 -31.72 10.68 -46.00
N PRO A 248 -30.84 9.73 -45.64
CA PRO A 248 -31.39 8.42 -45.24
C PRO A 248 -30.61 7.65 -44.14
N GLU A 249 -31.33 6.68 -43.58
CA GLU A 249 -30.87 5.58 -42.71
C GLU A 249 -30.26 4.42 -43.52
N GLU A 250 -29.32 3.66 -42.94
CA GLU A 250 -29.03 2.27 -43.33
C GLU A 250 -28.71 1.37 -42.12
N GLU A 251 -29.38 0.21 -42.11
CA GLU A 251 -29.09 -1.00 -41.33
C GLU A 251 -27.79 -1.69 -41.82
N VAL A 252 -27.19 -2.58 -41.02
CA VAL A 252 -26.75 -3.95 -41.41
C VAL A 252 -26.25 -4.74 -40.17
N GLN A 253 -26.58 -6.04 -40.15
CA GLN A 253 -26.31 -7.12 -39.17
C GLN A 253 -24.83 -7.60 -39.16
N PRO A 254 -24.47 -8.57 -38.29
CA PRO A 254 -23.56 -9.62 -38.80
C PRO A 254 -23.88 -11.07 -38.41
N LEU A 255 -23.41 -11.94 -39.32
CA LEU A 255 -23.40 -13.40 -39.36
C LEU A 255 -22.14 -14.01 -38.71
N THR A 256 -22.20 -15.33 -38.56
CA THR A 256 -21.30 -16.32 -37.93
C THR A 256 -19.95 -16.53 -38.65
N ASP A 257 -18.92 -17.00 -37.92
CA ASP A 257 -18.38 -18.38 -37.98
C ASP A 257 -16.93 -18.51 -37.43
N ASP A 258 -16.67 -19.73 -36.95
CA ASP A 258 -15.43 -20.52 -37.06
C ASP A 258 -14.43 -20.68 -35.90
N MET A 259 -13.92 -21.92 -35.85
CA MET A 259 -13.28 -22.67 -34.77
C MET A 259 -11.75 -22.71 -34.95
N SER A 260 -10.99 -22.91 -33.87
CA SER A 260 -9.78 -23.76 -33.94
C SER A 260 -9.33 -24.24 -32.56
N GLU A 261 -9.03 -25.53 -32.50
CA GLU A 261 -8.48 -26.27 -31.36
C GLU A 261 -6.94 -26.24 -31.34
N GLY A 262 -6.35 -26.49 -30.17
CA GLY A 262 -4.92 -26.76 -30.02
C GLY A 262 -4.60 -27.34 -28.62
N GLU A 263 -4.29 -28.63 -28.59
CA GLU A 263 -4.01 -29.49 -27.43
C GLU A 263 -2.55 -29.42 -26.92
N LEU A 264 -2.40 -29.63 -25.59
CA LEU A 264 -1.38 -30.38 -24.81
C LEU A 264 0.13 -30.02 -24.88
N ASP A 265 0.81 -29.87 -23.71
CA ASP A 265 1.41 -31.00 -22.97
C ASP A 265 2.09 -30.59 -21.63
N SER A 266 2.20 -31.52 -20.67
CA SER A 266 2.67 -31.33 -19.28
C SER A 266 3.95 -32.15 -19.00
N VAL A 267 4.97 -31.61 -18.30
CA VAL A 267 5.96 -32.44 -17.54
C VAL A 267 6.61 -31.68 -16.35
N HIS A 268 6.62 -32.32 -15.18
CA HIS A 268 7.44 -32.14 -13.96
C HIS A 268 8.10 -33.53 -13.66
N PRO A 269 8.93 -33.78 -12.62
CA PRO A 269 9.81 -32.97 -11.74
C PRO A 269 11.21 -33.66 -11.53
N GLY A 270 12.04 -33.16 -10.60
CA GLY A 270 13.25 -33.87 -10.13
C GLY A 270 13.88 -33.24 -8.87
N GLU A 271 13.98 -34.04 -7.80
CA GLU A 271 14.48 -33.74 -6.45
C GLU A 271 15.99 -33.99 -6.33
N GLU A 272 16.69 -33.33 -5.39
CA GLU A 272 17.77 -33.97 -4.60
C GLU A 272 18.13 -33.17 -3.33
N GLU A 273 18.36 -33.92 -2.25
CA GLU A 273 18.70 -33.48 -0.90
C GLU A 273 20.20 -33.30 -0.67
N GLY A 274 20.59 -32.55 0.37
CA GLY A 274 21.98 -32.46 0.83
C GLY A 274 22.17 -31.56 2.07
N ASP A 275 22.87 -32.10 3.06
CA ASP A 275 22.91 -31.80 4.49
C ASP A 275 23.96 -30.75 4.95
N ALA A 276 23.69 -30.17 6.13
CA ALA A 276 24.52 -29.48 7.13
C ALA A 276 25.77 -28.66 6.75
N SER A 277 25.79 -27.39 7.14
CA SER A 277 26.52 -26.92 8.35
C SER A 277 26.42 -25.39 8.52
N ARG A 278 26.57 -25.00 9.77
CA ARG A 278 26.16 -23.77 10.46
C ARG A 278 27.33 -22.79 10.51
N GLU A 279 27.09 -21.50 10.29
CA GLU A 279 27.53 -20.37 11.14
C GLU A 279 27.22 -19.01 10.49
N ASP A 280 26.52 -18.19 11.27
CA ASP A 280 26.45 -16.73 11.31
C ASP A 280 26.22 -15.95 10.00
N GLY A 281 24.99 -16.05 9.51
CA GLY A 281 24.39 -15.02 8.66
C GLY A 281 23.56 -14.07 9.53
N GLU A 282 23.92 -12.80 9.57
CA GLU A 282 23.12 -11.73 10.16
C GLU A 282 21.69 -11.79 9.59
N GLU A 283 20.77 -12.33 10.39
CA GLU A 283 19.34 -12.31 10.10
C GLU A 283 18.90 -10.84 10.11
N PHE A 284 18.65 -10.27 8.93
CA PHE A 284 17.89 -9.05 8.83
C PHE A 284 16.48 -9.36 9.37
N PRO A 285 16.07 -8.76 10.51
CA PRO A 285 14.75 -9.02 11.05
C PRO A 285 13.76 -8.46 10.04
N TYR A 286 13.13 -9.36 9.29
CA TYR A 286 11.91 -9.00 8.58
C TYR A 286 10.90 -8.67 9.66
N ASP A 287 10.60 -7.37 9.78
CA ASP A 287 9.52 -6.84 10.59
C ASP A 287 8.26 -7.65 10.30
N SER A 288 8.02 -8.65 11.13
CA SER A 288 6.79 -9.43 11.20
C SER A 288 5.75 -8.67 12.03
N LEU A 289 5.94 -7.36 12.22
CA LEU A 289 5.13 -6.48 13.06
C LEU A 289 4.10 -5.63 12.29
N ASP A 290 3.80 -5.94 11.03
CA ASP A 290 2.55 -5.49 10.38
C ASP A 290 1.57 -6.65 10.16
N GLN A 291 1.66 -7.68 11.01
CA GLN A 291 0.50 -8.52 11.30
C GLN A 291 -0.49 -7.62 12.05
N GLY A 292 -1.47 -7.11 11.32
CA GLY A 292 -2.66 -6.48 11.88
C GLY A 292 -3.50 -7.49 12.67
N ASN A 293 -2.97 -7.95 13.81
CA ASN A 293 -3.66 -8.40 15.01
C ASN A 293 -2.62 -8.84 16.06
N VAL A 294 -1.99 -7.88 16.73
CA VAL A 294 -1.37 -8.12 18.04
C VAL A 294 -1.68 -6.91 18.92
N SER A 295 -2.62 -7.11 19.83
CA SER A 295 -2.65 -6.41 21.11
C SER A 295 -1.33 -6.68 21.81
N PHE A 296 -0.48 -5.66 22.03
CA PHE A 296 0.65 -5.72 22.97
C PHE A 296 1.05 -4.26 23.24
N GLU A 297 0.70 -3.76 24.42
CA GLU A 297 1.58 -3.58 25.59
C GLU A 297 2.54 -2.39 25.41
N GLU A 298 2.25 -1.38 26.22
CA GLU A 298 2.95 -0.11 26.31
C GLU A 298 4.04 -0.25 27.39
N GLU A 299 5.27 -0.62 26.99
CA GLU A 299 6.42 -0.53 27.88
C GLU A 299 6.95 0.92 27.86
N GLU A 300 6.39 1.78 28.73
CA GLU A 300 6.91 3.13 28.95
C GLU A 300 7.82 3.19 30.20
N ALA A 301 9.12 3.26 29.89
CA ALA A 301 10.16 4.05 30.55
C ALA A 301 10.11 4.26 32.09
N ARG A 302 11.02 3.55 32.79
CA ARG A 302 11.64 4.08 34.02
C ARG A 302 12.46 5.33 33.69
N GLN A 303 12.09 6.46 34.29
CA GLN A 303 13.05 7.51 34.66
C GLN A 303 13.13 7.62 36.20
N PRO A 304 14.30 7.97 36.76
CA PRO A 304 14.54 7.99 38.19
C PRO A 304 14.07 9.31 38.80
N GLU A 305 13.31 9.26 39.90
CA GLU A 305 13.06 10.44 40.73
C GLU A 305 14.28 10.75 41.61
N LEU A 306 14.78 11.99 41.47
CA LEU A 306 15.65 12.66 42.43
C LEU A 306 14.80 13.48 43.40
N LEU A 307 15.05 13.25 44.69
CA LEU A 307 14.85 14.11 45.87
C LEU A 307 13.44 14.64 46.22
N ASN A 308 12.93 14.16 47.36
CA ASN A 308 13.03 14.91 48.63
C ASN A 308 12.96 13.96 49.84
#